data_AF-A0AAQ3RSN7-F1
#
_entry.id   AF-A0AAQ3RSN7-F1
#
_cell.length_a   1.000
_cell.length_b   1.000
_cell.length_c   1.000
_cell.angle_alpha   90.00
_cell.angle_beta   90.00
_cell.angle_gamma   90.00
#
_symmetry.space_group_name_H-M   'P 1'
#
loop_
_entity.id
_entity.type
_entity.pdbx_description
1 polymer ?
#
loop_
_entity_poly.entity_id
_entity_poly.type
_entity_poly.pdbx_seq_one_letter_code
_entity_poly.pdbx_strand_id
1 'polypeptide(L)'
;MKPYLQTRMNFKNVNVPKVPGGGIAALLKASIIGGIAVYGAANSLYNVDGGHRAIVFNRILGVKDQVYPEGTHVMIPWFERPVIYDVRARPHLVESTSGSRDLQMVKIGLRVLTRPVPDQLPTIYRTLGENYNERVLPSIIHETLKAVVAQYNASQLITQRETVSREIRRILTERASHFNIALDDVSITSLSFGKEFTAAIEAKQVAAQEAERAKFVVEKAEQDKRSAVIRAQGEAKSAQLIGQAIANNPAFITLRKIEAAREIAQTISNSANKVFLNSDDLLLNLQEFNLEASGKKR
;
A
#
# COMPACT_ATOMS: atom_id res chain seq x y z
N MET A 1 -48.03 -50.82 -34.51
CA MET A 1 -49.13 -51.44 -33.74
C MET A 1 -49.61 -50.45 -32.69
N LYS A 2 -50.73 -49.78 -32.99
CA LYS A 2 -51.63 -48.99 -32.12
C LYS A 2 -51.14 -47.68 -31.45
N PRO A 3 -52.05 -46.69 -31.27
CA PRO A 3 -51.84 -45.32 -31.75
C PRO A 3 -52.15 -44.19 -30.73
N TYR A 4 -51.94 -42.95 -31.19
CA TYR A 4 -52.43 -41.65 -30.71
C TYR A 4 -53.62 -41.64 -29.72
N LEU A 5 -53.47 -40.89 -28.62
CA LEU A 5 -54.58 -40.33 -27.85
C LEU A 5 -54.42 -38.82 -27.71
N GLN A 6 -55.12 -38.12 -28.61
CA GLN A 6 -55.48 -36.71 -28.50
C GLN A 6 -56.55 -36.57 -27.41
N THR A 7 -56.17 -36.08 -26.23
CA THR A 7 -57.16 -35.58 -25.26
C THR A 7 -57.44 -34.12 -25.59
N ARG A 8 -58.43 -33.88 -26.45
CA ARG A 8 -59.08 -32.57 -26.55
C ARG A 8 -59.86 -32.32 -25.26
N MET A 9 -59.35 -31.45 -24.39
CA MET A 9 -60.15 -30.91 -23.30
C MET A 9 -61.20 -29.96 -23.88
N ASN A 10 -62.44 -30.44 -23.81
CA ASN A 10 -63.66 -29.83 -24.32
C ASN A 10 -64.11 -28.77 -23.30
N PHE A 11 -63.90 -27.48 -23.59
CA PHE A 11 -64.41 -26.36 -22.77
C PHE A 11 -65.91 -26.14 -23.03
N LYS A 12 -66.72 -27.16 -22.75
CA LYS A 12 -68.18 -27.11 -22.91
C LYS A 12 -68.86 -27.55 -21.62
N ASN A 13 -68.67 -26.75 -20.56
CA ASN A 13 -69.61 -26.52 -19.45
C ASN A 13 -68.91 -25.73 -18.34
N VAL A 14 -68.78 -24.41 -18.54
CA VAL A 14 -68.71 -23.49 -17.41
C VAL A 14 -70.13 -23.01 -17.19
N ASN A 15 -70.78 -23.58 -16.18
CA ASN A 15 -72.12 -23.21 -15.76
C ASN A 15 -72.04 -21.79 -15.17
N VAL A 16 -72.29 -20.78 -16.00
CA VAL A 16 -72.42 -19.39 -15.55
C VAL A 16 -73.74 -19.27 -14.79
N PRO A 17 -73.74 -18.94 -13.49
CA PRO A 17 -74.99 -18.68 -12.79
C PRO A 17 -75.68 -17.50 -13.46
N LYS A 18 -76.91 -17.74 -13.96
CA LYS A 18 -77.80 -16.71 -14.51
C LYS A 18 -78.14 -15.74 -13.38
N VAL A 19 -77.45 -14.60 -13.34
CA VAL A 19 -77.77 -13.47 -12.46
C VAL A 19 -79.01 -12.74 -13.00
N PRO A 20 -80.04 -12.52 -12.17
CA PRO A 20 -81.23 -11.78 -12.57
C PRO A 20 -80.97 -10.27 -12.50
N GLY A 21 -81.53 -9.53 -13.45
CA GLY A 21 -81.76 -8.08 -13.35
C GLY A 21 -80.53 -7.17 -13.49
N GLY A 22 -80.59 -6.22 -14.43
CA GLY A 22 -79.50 -5.32 -14.81
C GLY A 22 -78.89 -4.44 -13.71
N GLY A 23 -79.42 -4.45 -12.47
CA GLY A 23 -78.84 -3.73 -11.32
C GLY A 23 -77.69 -4.47 -10.61
N ILE A 24 -77.80 -5.79 -10.40
CA ILE A 24 -76.78 -6.57 -9.67
C ILE A 24 -75.55 -6.82 -10.55
N ALA A 25 -75.77 -7.04 -11.85
CA ALA A 25 -74.68 -7.13 -12.82
C ALA A 25 -73.91 -5.80 -12.97
N ALA A 26 -74.59 -4.65 -12.85
CA ALA A 26 -73.95 -3.34 -12.85
C ALA A 26 -73.13 -3.12 -11.56
N LEU A 27 -73.66 -3.50 -10.40
CA LEU A 27 -72.94 -3.42 -9.12
C LEU A 27 -71.72 -4.34 -9.06
N LEU A 28 -71.79 -5.55 -9.60
CA LEU A 28 -70.62 -6.46 -9.72
C LEU A 28 -69.55 -5.90 -10.68
N LYS A 29 -69.95 -5.30 -11.80
CA LYS A 29 -68.99 -4.63 -12.70
C LYS A 29 -68.34 -3.42 -12.03
N ALA A 30 -69.13 -2.61 -11.32
CA ALA A 30 -68.64 -1.45 -10.59
C ALA A 30 -67.71 -1.84 -9.43
N SER A 31 -68.00 -2.92 -8.70
CA SER A 31 -67.14 -3.40 -7.61
C SER A 31 -65.83 -4.00 -8.11
N ILE A 32 -65.83 -4.68 -9.27
CA ILE A 32 -64.61 -5.19 -9.91
C ILE A 32 -63.74 -4.03 -10.41
N ILE A 33 -64.33 -3.05 -11.11
CA ILE A 33 -63.60 -1.87 -11.61
C ILE A 33 -63.08 -1.02 -10.44
N GLY A 34 -63.90 -0.79 -9.41
CA GLY A 34 -63.51 -0.09 -8.20
C GLY A 34 -62.42 -0.82 -7.41
N GLY A 35 -62.52 -2.14 -7.29
CA GLY A 35 -61.50 -2.97 -6.65
C GLY A 35 -60.15 -2.95 -7.38
N ILE A 36 -60.17 -3.03 -8.72
CA ILE A 36 -58.96 -2.89 -9.54
C ILE A 36 -58.36 -1.48 -9.43
N ALA A 37 -59.19 -0.43 -9.40
CA ALA A 37 -58.73 0.94 -9.25
C ALA A 37 -58.07 1.20 -7.88
N VAL A 38 -58.69 0.71 -6.80
CA VAL A 38 -58.14 0.83 -5.44
C VAL A 38 -56.87 0.00 -5.27
N TYR A 39 -56.86 -1.23 -5.78
CA TYR A 39 -55.67 -2.09 -5.77
C TYR A 39 -54.53 -1.48 -6.60
N GLY A 40 -54.88 -0.90 -7.76
CA GLY A 40 -53.98 -0.17 -8.63
C GLY A 40 -53.35 1.01 -7.89
N ALA A 41 -54.16 1.91 -7.32
CA ALA A 41 -53.68 3.07 -6.58
C ALA A 41 -52.79 2.69 -5.38
N ALA A 42 -53.18 1.65 -4.61
CA ALA A 42 -52.43 1.21 -3.44
C ALA A 42 -51.05 0.63 -3.78
N ASN A 43 -50.91 -0.06 -4.91
CA ASN A 43 -49.65 -0.65 -5.36
C ASN A 43 -48.89 0.21 -6.39
N SER A 44 -49.41 1.39 -6.73
CA SER A 44 -48.83 2.24 -7.76
C SER A 44 -47.65 3.06 -7.25
N LEU A 45 -47.51 3.24 -5.94
CA LEU A 45 -46.42 4.02 -5.36
C LEU A 45 -45.23 3.12 -5.04
N TYR A 46 -44.03 3.57 -5.39
CA TYR A 46 -42.77 2.98 -4.94
C TYR A 46 -41.79 4.07 -4.51
N ASN A 47 -40.94 3.73 -3.54
CA ASN A 47 -39.98 4.64 -2.95
C ASN A 47 -38.56 4.23 -3.34
N VAL A 48 -37.75 5.22 -3.72
CA VAL A 48 -36.32 5.04 -3.99
C VAL A 48 -35.54 5.74 -2.90
N ASP A 49 -34.78 4.98 -2.13
CA ASP A 49 -33.94 5.48 -1.04
C ASP A 49 -32.76 6.31 -1.56
N GLY A 50 -32.24 7.19 -0.70
CA GLY A 50 -31.06 8.01 -1.01
C GLY A 50 -29.84 7.14 -1.37
N GLY A 51 -29.15 7.51 -2.45
CA GLY A 51 -28.01 6.73 -2.98
C GLY A 51 -28.40 5.49 -3.78
N HIS A 52 -29.69 5.31 -4.06
CA HIS A 52 -30.17 4.36 -5.05
C HIS A 52 -30.75 5.09 -6.27
N ARG A 53 -30.87 4.36 -7.38
CA ARG A 53 -31.54 4.80 -8.61
C ARG A 53 -32.41 3.67 -9.10
N ALA A 54 -33.61 3.99 -9.59
CA ALA A 54 -34.51 2.99 -10.12
C ALA A 54 -34.57 3.07 -11.64
N ILE A 55 -34.58 1.89 -12.27
CA ILE A 55 -34.99 1.74 -13.67
C ILE A 55 -36.35 1.03 -13.70
N VAL A 56 -37.19 1.36 -14.66
CA VAL A 56 -38.52 0.74 -14.77
C VAL A 56 -38.54 -0.22 -15.95
N PHE A 57 -38.79 -1.49 -15.65
CA PHE A 57 -39.04 -2.53 -16.64
C PHE A 57 -40.54 -2.57 -16.96
N ASN A 58 -40.90 -2.30 -18.21
CA ASN A 58 -42.26 -2.45 -18.71
C ASN A 58 -42.41 -3.81 -19.42
N ARG A 59 -43.47 -4.56 -19.12
CA ARG A 59 -43.69 -5.91 -19.67
C ARG A 59 -43.99 -5.93 -21.19
N ILE A 60 -44.42 -4.81 -21.77
CA ILE A 60 -44.75 -4.69 -23.20
C ILE A 60 -43.57 -4.11 -23.99
N LEU A 61 -43.02 -2.98 -23.53
CA LEU A 61 -41.99 -2.22 -24.25
C LEU A 61 -40.55 -2.54 -23.81
N GLY A 62 -40.38 -3.30 -22.73
CA GLY A 62 -39.08 -3.59 -22.12
C GLY A 62 -38.60 -2.51 -21.15
N VAL A 63 -37.29 -2.40 -20.97
CA VAL A 63 -36.65 -1.45 -20.04
C VAL A 63 -36.78 -0.03 -20.58
N LYS A 64 -37.27 0.92 -19.78
CA LYS A 64 -37.28 2.36 -20.14
C LYS A 64 -35.88 2.97 -20.02
N ASP A 65 -35.56 3.93 -20.89
CA ASP A 65 -34.28 4.66 -20.83
C ASP A 65 -34.21 5.73 -19.72
N GLN A 66 -35.35 6.07 -19.12
CA GLN A 66 -35.39 7.06 -18.04
C GLN A 66 -34.96 6.42 -16.71
N VAL A 67 -34.01 7.08 -16.05
CA VAL A 67 -33.55 6.73 -14.70
C VAL A 67 -34.26 7.60 -13.69
N TYR A 68 -34.89 6.97 -12.70
CA TYR A 68 -35.61 7.67 -11.64
C TYR A 68 -34.68 7.95 -10.45
N PRO A 69 -34.56 9.21 -10.01
CA PRO A 69 -33.75 9.59 -8.85
C PRO A 69 -34.37 9.11 -7.54
N GLU A 70 -33.74 9.45 -6.41
CA GLU A 70 -34.34 9.24 -5.08
C GLU A 70 -35.69 9.97 -4.95
N GLY A 71 -36.64 9.36 -4.22
CA GLY A 71 -37.98 9.91 -4.02
C GLY A 71 -39.11 8.92 -4.30
N THR A 72 -40.35 9.39 -4.10
CA THR A 72 -41.57 8.60 -4.34
C THR A 72 -41.99 8.74 -5.79
N HIS A 73 -42.10 7.62 -6.49
CA HIS A 73 -42.45 7.55 -7.90
C HIS A 73 -43.69 6.69 -8.09
N VAL A 74 -44.39 6.92 -9.20
CA VAL A 74 -45.63 6.23 -9.57
C VAL A 74 -45.30 5.23 -10.68
N MET A 75 -45.68 3.96 -10.48
CA MET A 75 -45.61 2.88 -11.45
C MET A 75 -47.01 2.34 -11.72
N ILE A 76 -47.23 1.77 -12.90
CA ILE A 76 -48.47 1.06 -13.21
C ILE A 76 -48.32 -0.41 -12.75
N PRO A 77 -49.07 -0.85 -11.72
CA PRO A 77 -48.98 -2.22 -11.24
C PRO A 77 -49.25 -3.22 -12.37
N TRP A 78 -48.58 -4.38 -12.33
CA TRP A 78 -48.69 -5.48 -13.31
C TRP A 78 -47.98 -5.27 -14.65
N PHE A 79 -47.88 -4.04 -15.15
CA PHE A 79 -47.15 -3.71 -16.37
C PHE A 79 -45.73 -3.23 -16.11
N GLU A 80 -45.51 -2.50 -15.02
CA GLU A 80 -44.23 -1.91 -14.68
C GLU A 80 -43.64 -2.55 -13.43
N ARG A 81 -42.32 -2.78 -13.45
CA ARG A 81 -41.55 -3.28 -12.31
C ARG A 81 -40.29 -2.41 -12.13
N PRO A 82 -40.15 -1.71 -11.01
CA PRO A 82 -38.95 -0.95 -10.70
C PRO A 82 -37.85 -1.93 -10.27
N VAL A 83 -36.66 -1.76 -10.85
CA VAL A 83 -35.42 -2.43 -10.42
C VAL A 83 -34.54 -1.36 -9.80
N ILE A 84 -34.22 -1.53 -8.53
CA ILE A 84 -33.48 -0.54 -7.74
C ILE A 84 -32.00 -0.94 -7.75
N TYR A 85 -31.17 -0.02 -8.20
CA TYR A 85 -29.71 -0.14 -8.20
C TYR A 85 -29.10 0.72 -7.11
N ASP A 86 -28.11 0.17 -6.42
CA ASP A 86 -27.21 0.95 -5.57
C ASP A 86 -26.15 1.63 -6.45
N VAL A 87 -26.09 2.96 -6.39
CA VAL A 87 -25.11 3.76 -7.15
C VAL A 87 -23.92 4.20 -6.31
N ARG A 88 -23.81 3.71 -5.07
CA ARG A 88 -22.68 3.98 -4.18
C ARG A 88 -21.45 3.17 -4.59
N ALA A 89 -20.28 3.72 -4.26
CA ALA A 89 -19.01 3.03 -4.45
C ALA A 89 -18.93 1.79 -3.55
N ARG A 90 -18.64 0.63 -4.15
CA ARG A 90 -18.43 -0.63 -3.43
C ARG A 90 -17.01 -1.14 -3.65
N PRO A 91 -16.31 -1.60 -2.59
CA PRO A 91 -15.00 -2.20 -2.73
C PRO A 91 -15.11 -3.64 -3.23
N HIS A 92 -14.30 -3.99 -4.22
CA HIS A 92 -14.14 -5.35 -4.72
C HIS A 92 -12.68 -5.74 -4.65
N LEU A 93 -12.41 -6.88 -4.01
CA LEU A 93 -11.07 -7.44 -3.90
C LEU A 93 -10.97 -8.61 -4.87
N VAL A 94 -9.99 -8.55 -5.76
CA VAL A 94 -9.72 -9.59 -6.74
C VAL A 94 -8.26 -9.98 -6.63
N GLU A 95 -8.00 -11.28 -6.53
CA GLU A 95 -6.64 -11.82 -6.56
C GLU A 95 -6.39 -12.51 -7.90
N SER A 96 -5.24 -12.22 -8.51
CA SER A 96 -4.83 -12.83 -9.77
C SER A 96 -3.38 -13.25 -9.70
N THR A 97 -3.08 -14.43 -10.24
CA THR A 97 -1.70 -14.86 -10.50
C THR A 97 -1.32 -14.52 -11.93
N SER A 98 -0.17 -13.88 -12.13
CA SER A 98 0.34 -13.48 -13.43
C SER A 98 1.86 -13.65 -13.51
N GLY A 99 2.37 -13.88 -14.72
CA GLY A 99 3.81 -13.89 -14.99
C GLY A 99 4.31 -12.46 -15.23
N SER A 100 5.42 -12.10 -14.61
CA SER A 100 6.15 -10.86 -14.89
C SER A 100 6.99 -10.97 -16.17
N ARG A 101 7.60 -9.86 -16.59
CA ARG A 101 8.49 -9.80 -17.76
C ARG A 101 9.68 -10.79 -17.68
N ASP A 102 10.17 -11.04 -16.48
CA ASP A 102 11.25 -11.98 -16.16
C ASP A 102 10.75 -13.41 -15.87
N LEU A 103 9.52 -13.73 -16.30
CA LEU A 103 8.89 -15.04 -16.18
C LEU A 103 8.73 -15.53 -14.74
N GLN A 104 8.68 -14.62 -13.77
CA GLN A 104 8.39 -14.96 -12.38
C GLN A 104 6.88 -14.96 -12.16
N MET A 105 6.39 -15.96 -11.43
CA MET A 105 4.99 -16.04 -11.05
C MET A 105 4.74 -15.12 -9.85
N VAL A 106 3.84 -14.17 -10.03
CA VAL A 106 3.48 -13.17 -9.04
C VAL A 106 1.98 -13.27 -8.73
N LYS A 107 1.64 -13.38 -7.46
CA LYS A 107 0.25 -13.29 -6.99
C LYS A 107 -0.02 -11.86 -6.53
N ILE A 108 -1.01 -11.23 -7.15
CA ILE A 108 -1.34 -9.82 -6.95
C ILE A 108 -2.79 -9.74 -6.49
N GLY A 109 -3.00 -9.10 -5.34
CA GLY A 109 -4.32 -8.69 -4.87
C GLY A 109 -4.58 -7.24 -5.25
N LEU A 110 -5.72 -6.96 -5.87
CA LEU A 110 -6.16 -5.63 -6.26
C LEU A 110 -7.48 -5.30 -5.54
N ARG A 111 -7.56 -4.12 -4.93
CA ARG A 111 -8.81 -3.53 -4.44
C ARG A 111 -9.25 -2.46 -5.42
N VAL A 112 -10.47 -2.58 -5.90
CA VAL A 112 -11.10 -1.65 -6.84
C VAL A 112 -12.37 -1.09 -6.20
N LEU A 113 -12.51 0.23 -6.18
CA LEU A 113 -13.76 0.89 -5.82
C LEU A 113 -14.56 1.15 -7.09
N THR A 114 -15.70 0.49 -7.22
CA THR A 114 -16.55 0.58 -8.42
C THR A 114 -17.91 1.16 -8.10
N ARG A 115 -18.44 1.96 -9.02
CA ARG A 115 -19.83 2.39 -9.00
C ARG A 115 -20.38 2.41 -10.44
N PRO A 116 -21.67 2.09 -10.64
CA PRO A 116 -22.28 2.21 -11.95
C PRO A 116 -22.50 3.69 -12.29
N VAL A 117 -22.42 4.07 -13.57
CA VAL A 117 -22.79 5.42 -14.01
C VAL A 117 -24.32 5.55 -13.94
N PRO A 118 -24.87 6.49 -13.12
CA PRO A 118 -26.32 6.59 -12.90
C PRO A 118 -27.14 6.74 -14.19
N ASP A 119 -26.64 7.54 -15.14
CA ASP A 119 -27.37 7.86 -16.38
C ASP A 119 -27.47 6.67 -17.35
N GLN A 120 -26.59 5.67 -17.21
CA GLN A 120 -26.49 4.54 -18.13
C GLN A 120 -26.97 3.22 -17.50
N LEU A 121 -27.65 3.27 -16.36
CA LEU A 121 -28.23 2.10 -15.71
C LEU A 121 -29.14 1.24 -16.63
N PRO A 122 -29.98 1.81 -17.52
CA PRO A 122 -30.79 1.02 -18.44
C PRO A 122 -29.92 0.19 -19.39
N THR A 123 -28.83 0.76 -19.90
CA THR A 123 -27.87 0.09 -20.77
C THR A 123 -27.14 -1.04 -20.02
N ILE A 124 -26.73 -0.79 -18.78
CA ILE A 124 -26.08 -1.78 -17.92
C ILE A 124 -27.04 -2.96 -17.65
N TYR A 125 -28.29 -2.70 -17.30
CA TYR A 125 -29.28 -3.75 -17.06
C TYR A 125 -29.54 -4.60 -18.32
N ARG A 126 -29.63 -3.99 -19.50
CA ARG A 126 -29.85 -4.72 -20.76
C ARG A 126 -28.67 -5.61 -21.16
N THR A 127 -27.44 -5.13 -20.95
CA THR A 127 -26.23 -5.80 -21.44
C THR A 127 -25.63 -6.77 -20.41
N LEU A 128 -25.59 -6.38 -19.13
CA LEU A 128 -24.89 -7.09 -18.06
C LEU A 128 -25.86 -7.71 -17.04
N GLY A 129 -27.05 -7.12 -16.88
CA GLY A 129 -28.04 -7.49 -15.88
C GLY A 129 -27.80 -6.86 -14.51
N GLU A 130 -28.48 -7.39 -13.50
CA GLU A 130 -28.36 -6.92 -12.10
C GLU A 130 -26.96 -7.23 -11.51
N ASN A 131 -26.36 -8.36 -11.89
CA ASN A 131 -25.05 -8.81 -11.42
C ASN A 131 -23.89 -8.33 -12.30
N TYR A 132 -23.92 -7.05 -12.71
CA TYR A 132 -22.91 -6.49 -13.61
C TYR A 132 -21.49 -6.54 -13.03
N ASN A 133 -21.35 -6.36 -11.71
CA ASN A 133 -20.09 -6.38 -11.00
C ASN A 133 -19.38 -7.74 -11.10
N GLU A 134 -20.08 -8.83 -10.74
CA GLU A 134 -19.49 -10.17 -10.71
C GLU A 134 -19.24 -10.74 -12.10
N ARG A 135 -20.04 -10.32 -13.08
CA ARG A 135 -19.97 -10.86 -14.44
C ARG A 135 -18.78 -10.34 -15.24
N VAL A 136 -18.46 -9.05 -15.12
CA VAL A 136 -17.51 -8.39 -16.02
C VAL A 136 -16.23 -7.96 -15.32
N LEU A 137 -16.32 -7.43 -14.08
CA LEU A 137 -15.16 -6.85 -13.42
C LEU A 137 -14.01 -7.84 -13.25
N PRO A 138 -14.22 -9.09 -12.79
CA PRO A 138 -13.11 -10.04 -12.66
C PRO A 138 -12.38 -10.26 -13.99
N SER A 139 -13.12 -10.39 -15.09
CA SER A 139 -12.53 -10.63 -16.41
C SER A 139 -11.62 -9.49 -16.85
N ILE A 140 -12.11 -8.24 -16.80
CA ILE A 140 -11.33 -7.07 -17.19
C ILE A 140 -10.13 -6.86 -16.25
N ILE A 141 -10.33 -7.06 -14.94
CA ILE A 141 -9.26 -6.95 -13.95
C ILE A 141 -8.17 -7.97 -14.22
N HIS A 142 -8.51 -9.25 -14.42
CA HIS A 142 -7.54 -10.30 -14.71
C HIS A 142 -6.76 -10.03 -16.00
N GLU A 143 -7.43 -9.59 -17.06
CA GLU A 143 -6.78 -9.27 -18.32
C GLU A 143 -5.84 -8.06 -18.19
N THR A 144 -6.32 -6.98 -17.57
CA THR A 144 -5.52 -5.76 -17.37
C THR A 144 -4.31 -6.02 -16.48
N LEU A 145 -4.50 -6.77 -15.38
CA LEU A 145 -3.39 -7.17 -14.51
C LEU A 145 -2.36 -7.99 -15.30
N LYS A 146 -2.79 -9.00 -16.08
CA LYS A 146 -1.86 -9.79 -16.89
C LYS A 146 -1.11 -8.95 -17.93
N ALA A 147 -1.81 -8.03 -18.59
CA ALA A 147 -1.21 -7.17 -19.60
C ALA A 147 -0.18 -6.19 -19.02
N VAL A 148 -0.45 -5.58 -17.86
CA VAL A 148 0.48 -4.64 -17.22
C VAL A 148 1.64 -5.37 -16.59
N VAL A 149 1.38 -6.43 -15.81
CA VAL A 149 2.41 -7.15 -15.06
C VAL A 149 3.46 -7.78 -15.97
N ALA A 150 3.04 -8.27 -17.15
CA ALA A 150 3.95 -8.81 -18.15
C ALA A 150 4.95 -7.77 -18.71
N GLN A 151 4.71 -6.46 -18.54
CA GLN A 151 5.60 -5.40 -19.02
C GLN A 151 6.70 -5.05 -18.01
N TYR A 152 6.52 -5.38 -16.73
CA TYR A 152 7.43 -5.03 -15.63
C TYR A 152 8.16 -6.27 -15.10
N ASN A 153 9.39 -6.06 -14.64
CA ASN A 153 10.13 -7.10 -13.91
C ASN A 153 9.60 -7.24 -12.48
N ALA A 154 9.77 -8.41 -11.87
CA ALA A 154 9.35 -8.68 -10.48
C ALA A 154 9.88 -7.64 -9.47
N SER A 155 11.13 -7.22 -9.61
CA SER A 155 11.76 -6.19 -8.75
C SER A 155 11.14 -4.80 -8.92
N GLN A 156 10.66 -4.46 -10.12
CA GLN A 156 10.00 -3.18 -10.41
C GLN A 156 8.60 -3.12 -9.81
N LEU A 157 7.90 -4.25 -9.73
CA LEU A 157 6.58 -4.32 -9.09
C LEU A 157 6.63 -3.98 -7.59
N ILE A 158 7.78 -4.23 -6.94
CA ILE A 158 8.03 -3.85 -5.54
C ILE A 158 8.46 -2.38 -5.45
N THR A 159 9.48 -2.00 -6.22
CA THR A 159 10.13 -0.68 -6.10
C THR A 159 9.30 0.46 -6.70
N GLN A 160 8.57 0.21 -7.78
CA GLN A 160 7.79 1.20 -8.55
C GLN A 160 6.29 0.92 -8.49
N ARG A 161 5.81 0.35 -7.37
CA ARG A 161 4.41 -0.05 -7.17
C ARG A 161 3.41 1.06 -7.50
N GLU A 162 3.72 2.29 -7.16
CA GLU A 162 2.85 3.45 -7.39
C GLU A 162 2.67 3.74 -8.90
N THR A 163 3.76 3.71 -9.66
CA THR A 163 3.72 3.87 -11.12
C THR A 163 2.91 2.76 -11.77
N VAL A 164 3.09 1.52 -11.33
CA VAL A 164 2.33 0.36 -11.82
C VAL A 164 0.85 0.48 -11.45
N SER A 165 0.52 0.91 -10.23
CA SER A 165 -0.87 1.10 -9.79
C SER A 165 -1.58 2.17 -10.63
N ARG A 166 -0.89 3.26 -10.96
CA ARG A 166 -1.42 4.32 -11.83
C ARG A 166 -1.68 3.83 -13.25
N GLU A 167 -0.78 3.01 -13.80
CA GLU A 167 -0.96 2.46 -15.14
C GLU A 167 -2.09 1.43 -15.19
N ILE A 168 -2.21 0.56 -14.17
CA ILE A 168 -3.37 -0.33 -14.01
C ILE A 168 -4.65 0.48 -13.94
N ARG A 169 -4.69 1.55 -13.12
CA ARG A 169 -5.86 2.43 -13.01
C ARG A 169 -6.24 3.00 -14.36
N ARG A 170 -5.28 3.54 -15.11
CA ARG A 170 -5.52 4.15 -16.43
C ARG A 170 -6.20 3.17 -17.39
N ILE A 171 -5.60 2.00 -17.59
CA ILE A 171 -6.12 0.97 -18.52
C ILE A 171 -7.45 0.39 -18.03
N LEU A 172 -7.57 0.14 -16.73
CA LEU A 172 -8.79 -0.42 -16.15
C LEU A 172 -9.96 0.57 -16.24
N THR A 173 -9.72 1.86 -16.01
CA THR A 173 -10.74 2.91 -16.16
C THR A 173 -11.19 3.03 -17.61
N GLU A 174 -10.27 3.01 -18.58
CA GLU A 174 -10.59 3.02 -20.01
C GLU A 174 -11.47 1.82 -20.37
N ARG A 175 -11.08 0.61 -19.97
CA ARG A 175 -11.86 -0.61 -20.26
C ARG A 175 -13.22 -0.66 -19.55
N ALA A 176 -13.28 -0.25 -18.29
CA ALA A 176 -14.53 -0.22 -17.52
C ALA A 176 -15.52 0.82 -18.07
N SER A 177 -15.02 1.91 -18.68
CA SER A 177 -15.86 2.94 -19.28
C SER A 177 -16.72 2.39 -20.43
N HIS A 178 -16.24 1.41 -21.20
CA HIS A 178 -17.01 0.75 -22.26
C HIS A 178 -18.24 -0.01 -21.75
N PHE A 179 -18.21 -0.40 -20.47
CA PHE A 179 -19.30 -1.09 -19.79
C PHE A 179 -20.15 -0.14 -18.92
N ASN A 180 -19.91 1.18 -19.01
CA ASN A 180 -20.56 2.21 -18.21
C ASN A 180 -20.35 2.04 -16.69
N ILE A 181 -19.21 1.46 -16.29
CA ILE A 181 -18.82 1.32 -14.88
C ILE A 181 -17.73 2.34 -14.59
N ALA A 182 -17.94 3.17 -13.57
CA ALA A 182 -16.95 4.13 -13.10
C ALA A 182 -16.08 3.51 -12.01
N LEU A 183 -14.78 3.79 -12.07
CA LEU A 183 -13.80 3.38 -11.06
C LEU A 183 -13.34 4.61 -10.30
N ASP A 184 -13.64 4.67 -9.01
CA ASP A 184 -13.24 5.80 -8.18
C ASP A 184 -11.78 5.66 -7.73
N ASP A 185 -11.37 4.43 -7.38
CA ASP A 185 -10.01 4.12 -6.92
C ASP A 185 -9.59 2.70 -7.29
N VAL A 186 -8.29 2.52 -7.54
CA VAL A 186 -7.67 1.23 -7.83
C VAL A 186 -6.33 1.18 -7.12
N SER A 187 -6.22 0.24 -6.17
CA SER A 187 -5.02 0.08 -5.35
C SER A 187 -4.61 -1.38 -5.30
N ILE A 188 -3.33 -1.66 -5.52
CA ILE A 188 -2.75 -2.97 -5.21
C ILE A 188 -2.82 -3.15 -3.70
N THR A 189 -3.36 -4.27 -3.21
CA THR A 189 -3.44 -4.59 -1.77
C THR A 189 -2.26 -5.46 -1.35
N SER A 190 -2.07 -6.59 -2.03
CA SER A 190 -1.05 -7.59 -1.73
C SER A 190 -0.23 -7.92 -2.97
N LEU A 191 1.05 -8.19 -2.76
CA LEU A 191 1.99 -8.63 -3.78
C LEU A 191 2.84 -9.75 -3.17
N SER A 192 2.76 -10.95 -3.72
CA SER A 192 3.57 -12.07 -3.28
C SER A 192 4.22 -12.80 -4.44
N PHE A 193 5.43 -13.28 -4.19
CA PHE A 193 6.27 -14.00 -5.14
C PHE A 193 6.43 -15.46 -4.69
N GLY A 194 6.92 -16.32 -5.58
CA GLY A 194 7.35 -17.67 -5.22
C GLY A 194 8.37 -17.64 -4.08
N LYS A 195 8.36 -18.67 -3.22
CA LYS A 195 9.21 -18.72 -2.02
C LYS A 195 10.70 -18.67 -2.37
N GLU A 196 11.06 -19.32 -3.47
CA GLU A 196 12.42 -19.41 -4.00
C GLU A 196 12.93 -18.03 -4.44
N PHE A 197 12.08 -17.22 -5.09
CA PHE A 197 12.44 -15.88 -5.51
C PHE A 197 12.61 -14.95 -4.30
N THR A 198 11.69 -14.98 -3.35
CA THR A 198 11.79 -14.19 -2.10
C THR A 198 13.08 -14.54 -1.36
N ALA A 199 13.39 -15.83 -1.19
CA ALA A 199 14.61 -16.28 -0.53
C ALA A 199 15.88 -15.81 -1.27
N ALA A 200 15.87 -15.85 -2.61
CA ALA A 200 17.01 -15.36 -3.41
C ALA A 200 17.20 -13.84 -3.29
N ILE A 201 16.12 -13.06 -3.23
CA ILE A 201 16.18 -11.60 -3.03
C ILE A 201 16.70 -11.27 -1.62
N GLU A 202 16.20 -11.95 -0.60
CA GLU A 202 16.69 -11.81 0.78
C GLU A 202 18.18 -12.15 0.88
N ALA A 203 18.61 -13.28 0.30
CA ALA A 203 20.01 -13.69 0.27
C ALA A 203 20.89 -12.65 -0.45
N LYS A 204 20.41 -12.10 -1.58
CA LYS A 204 21.12 -11.04 -2.31
C LYS A 204 21.22 -9.75 -1.48
N GLN A 205 20.18 -9.40 -0.73
CA GLN A 205 20.19 -8.23 0.14
C GLN A 205 21.17 -8.40 1.30
N VAL A 206 21.21 -9.59 1.92
CA VAL A 206 22.20 -9.93 2.95
C VAL A 206 23.61 -9.85 2.39
N ALA A 207 23.87 -10.47 1.24
CA ALA A 207 25.19 -10.43 0.62
C ALA A 207 25.63 -8.99 0.22
N ALA A 208 24.69 -8.16 -0.26
CA ALA A 208 24.97 -6.76 -0.57
C ALA A 208 25.31 -5.95 0.70
N GLN A 209 24.57 -6.16 1.78
CA GLN A 209 24.82 -5.52 3.07
C GLN A 209 26.15 -5.99 3.69
N GLU A 210 26.49 -7.26 3.56
CA GLU A 210 27.79 -7.80 4.00
C GLU A 210 28.94 -7.21 3.20
N ALA A 211 28.80 -7.08 1.87
CA ALA A 211 29.80 -6.45 1.03
C ALA A 211 29.99 -4.96 1.38
N GLU A 212 28.90 -4.24 1.64
CA GLU A 212 28.95 -2.85 2.10
C GLU A 212 29.63 -2.74 3.46
N ARG A 213 29.29 -3.62 4.41
CA ARG A 213 29.94 -3.68 5.72
C ARG A 213 31.44 -3.97 5.59
N ALA A 214 31.83 -4.90 4.72
CA ALA A 214 33.24 -5.22 4.48
C ALA A 214 34.00 -3.99 3.94
N LYS A 215 33.41 -3.22 3.02
CA LYS A 215 34.00 -1.96 2.54
C LYS A 215 34.20 -0.97 3.68
N PHE A 216 33.20 -0.78 4.54
CA PHE A 216 33.33 0.10 5.71
C PHE A 216 34.40 -0.36 6.70
N VAL A 217 34.58 -1.66 6.89
CA VAL A 217 35.66 -2.20 7.75
C VAL A 217 37.03 -1.89 7.17
N VAL A 218 37.21 -2.08 5.86
CA VAL A 218 38.47 -1.76 5.17
C VAL A 218 38.74 -0.26 5.22
N GLU A 219 37.74 0.57 4.93
CA GLU A 219 37.88 2.03 5.00
C GLU A 219 38.23 2.49 6.41
N LYS A 220 37.57 1.94 7.44
CA LYS A 220 37.90 2.22 8.85
C LYS A 220 39.35 1.84 9.15
N ALA A 221 39.80 0.66 8.73
CA ALA A 221 41.17 0.21 8.95
C ALA A 221 42.20 1.11 8.23
N GLU A 222 41.89 1.62 7.03
CA GLU A 222 42.72 2.60 6.35
C GLU A 222 42.79 3.93 7.09
N GLN A 223 41.65 4.43 7.58
CA GLN A 223 41.61 5.67 8.36
C GLN A 223 42.39 5.52 9.68
N ASP A 224 42.24 4.40 10.38
CA ASP A 224 42.97 4.08 11.60
C ASP A 224 44.49 4.02 11.33
N LYS A 225 44.90 3.39 10.23
CA LYS A 225 46.31 3.37 9.79
C LYS A 225 46.84 4.78 9.50
N ARG A 226 46.09 5.59 8.75
CA ARG A 226 46.48 6.97 8.43
C ARG A 226 46.61 7.81 9.71
N SER A 227 45.65 7.66 10.63
CA SER A 227 45.67 8.30 11.95
C SER A 227 46.91 7.91 12.75
N ALA A 228 47.25 6.62 12.80
CA ALA A 228 48.45 6.14 13.49
C ALA A 228 49.76 6.70 12.88
N VAL A 229 49.87 6.75 11.55
CA VAL A 229 51.05 7.33 10.87
C VAL A 229 51.18 8.82 11.15
N ILE A 230 50.08 9.57 11.04
CA ILE A 230 50.05 11.01 11.32
C ILE A 230 50.44 11.26 12.78
N ARG A 231 49.91 10.46 13.72
CA ARG A 231 50.26 10.55 15.13
C ARG A 231 51.74 10.27 15.37
N ALA A 232 52.29 9.20 14.81
CA ALA A 232 53.71 8.86 14.95
C ALA A 232 54.63 9.93 14.34
N GLN A 233 54.27 10.50 13.18
CA GLN A 233 54.98 11.63 12.59
C GLN A 233 54.90 12.88 13.46
N GLY A 234 53.73 13.16 14.03
CA GLY A 234 53.52 14.25 14.99
C GLY A 234 54.38 14.09 16.24
N GLU A 235 54.43 12.89 16.81
CA GLU A 235 55.27 12.55 17.97
C GLU A 235 56.77 12.67 17.63
N ALA A 236 57.22 12.12 16.50
CA ALA A 236 58.60 12.20 16.06
C ALA A 236 59.03 13.66 15.80
N LYS A 237 58.18 14.46 15.14
CA LYS A 237 58.45 15.87 14.91
C LYS A 237 58.47 16.67 16.22
N SER A 238 57.56 16.37 17.14
CA SER A 238 57.54 16.98 18.47
C SER A 238 58.80 16.63 19.26
N ALA A 239 59.23 15.37 19.25
CA ALA A 239 60.46 14.93 19.90
C ALA A 239 61.71 15.60 19.31
N GLN A 240 61.78 15.75 17.99
CA GLN A 240 62.86 16.49 17.33
C GLN A 240 62.91 17.96 17.76
N LEU A 241 61.75 18.64 17.80
CA LEU A 241 61.67 20.04 18.22
C LEU A 241 62.03 20.20 19.70
N ILE A 242 61.56 19.31 20.57
CA ILE A 242 61.93 19.28 21.98
C ILE A 242 63.42 19.03 22.14
N GLY A 243 63.98 18.06 21.40
CA GLY A 243 65.41 17.77 21.40
C GLY A 243 66.27 18.95 20.96
N GLN A 244 65.84 19.69 19.93
CA GLN A 244 66.50 20.93 19.51
C GLN A 244 66.39 22.03 20.58
N ALA A 245 65.22 22.18 21.22
CA ALA A 245 65.04 23.15 22.30
C ALA A 245 65.94 22.83 23.51
N ILE A 246 66.09 21.55 23.85
CA ILE A 246 67.01 21.05 24.88
C ILE A 246 68.47 21.35 24.53
N ALA A 247 68.88 21.04 23.29
CA ALA A 247 70.25 21.26 22.84
C ALA A 247 70.64 22.75 22.85
N ASN A 248 69.67 23.62 22.57
CA ASN A 248 69.88 25.07 22.55
C ASN A 248 69.90 25.69 23.95
N ASN A 249 69.25 25.10 24.95
CA ASN A 249 69.18 25.65 26.30
C ASN A 249 69.22 24.57 27.40
N PRO A 250 70.35 24.41 28.12
CA PRO A 250 70.47 23.42 29.20
C PRO A 250 69.53 23.70 30.39
N ALA A 251 69.07 24.94 30.59
CA ALA A 251 68.08 25.27 31.62
C ALA A 251 66.68 24.70 31.32
N PHE A 252 66.41 24.26 30.09
CA PHE A 252 65.12 23.64 29.75
C PHE A 252 64.98 22.23 30.37
N ILE A 253 66.08 21.47 30.44
CA ILE A 253 66.08 20.15 31.09
C ILE A 253 65.84 20.26 32.59
N THR A 254 66.46 21.23 33.25
CA THR A 254 66.27 21.44 34.69
C THR A 254 64.83 21.86 35.00
N LEU A 255 64.25 22.76 34.19
CA LEU A 255 62.83 23.12 34.31
C LEU A 255 61.91 21.90 34.12
N ARG A 256 62.16 21.06 33.12
CA ARG A 256 61.35 19.85 32.88
C ARG A 256 61.47 18.82 34.00
N LYS A 257 62.66 18.65 34.59
CA LYS A 257 62.85 17.81 35.78
C LYS A 257 62.04 18.32 36.97
N ILE A 258 62.02 19.64 37.21
CA ILE A 258 61.22 20.27 38.28
C ILE A 258 59.72 20.08 38.03
N GLU A 259 59.26 20.23 36.77
CA GLU A 259 57.86 20.00 36.42
C GLU A 259 57.42 18.54 36.59
N ALA A 260 58.25 17.58 36.14
CA ALA A 260 57.99 16.15 36.33
C ALA A 260 57.97 15.78 37.81
N ALA A 261 58.92 16.30 38.60
CA ALA A 261 58.95 16.15 40.05
C ALA A 261 57.66 16.68 40.70
N ARG A 262 57.18 17.86 40.29
CA ARG A 262 55.94 18.46 40.78
C ARG A 262 54.72 17.60 40.42
N GLU A 263 54.66 17.07 39.20
CA GLU A 263 53.56 16.21 38.75
C GLU A 263 53.52 14.87 39.49
N ILE A 264 54.68 14.22 39.66
CA ILE A 264 54.83 13.00 40.45
C ILE A 264 54.38 13.26 41.89
N ALA A 265 54.84 14.35 42.51
CA ALA A 265 54.44 14.74 43.86
C ALA A 265 52.92 14.95 43.96
N GLN A 266 52.30 15.60 42.96
CA GLN A 266 50.85 15.81 42.93
C GLN A 266 50.07 14.50 42.78
N THR A 267 50.50 13.60 41.88
CA THR A 267 49.87 12.29 41.69
C THR A 267 49.99 11.42 42.93
N ILE A 268 51.14 11.42 43.61
CA ILE A 268 51.34 10.70 44.87
C ILE A 268 50.47 11.28 45.98
N SER A 269 50.41 12.61 46.12
CA SER A 269 49.55 13.30 47.09
C SER A 269 48.06 12.97 46.90
N ASN A 270 47.62 12.72 45.66
CA ASN A 270 46.24 12.40 45.33
C ASN A 270 45.94 10.90 45.36
N SER A 271 46.96 10.03 45.34
CA SER A 271 46.78 8.57 45.36
C SER A 271 46.45 8.06 46.77
N ALA A 272 45.50 7.14 46.89
CA ALA A 272 45.05 6.60 48.18
C ALA A 272 46.06 5.64 48.85
N ASN A 273 47.04 5.14 48.10
CA ASN A 273 48.03 4.17 48.58
C ASN A 273 49.33 4.90 48.96
N LYS A 274 49.52 5.19 50.25
CA LYS A 274 50.70 5.92 50.76
C LYS A 274 51.93 5.00 50.79
N VAL A 275 52.67 4.96 49.68
CA VAL A 275 54.00 4.33 49.63
C VAL A 275 55.03 5.38 50.08
N PHE A 276 55.71 5.13 51.20
CA PHE A 276 56.85 5.95 51.62
C PHE A 276 58.06 5.58 50.76
N LEU A 277 58.37 6.41 49.76
CA LEU A 277 59.58 6.29 48.96
C LEU A 277 60.58 7.35 49.43
N ASN A 278 61.86 6.98 49.51
CA ASN A 278 62.92 7.93 49.81
C ASN A 278 63.07 8.94 48.65
N SER A 279 63.46 10.17 48.96
CA SER A 279 63.61 11.24 47.96
C SER A 279 64.63 10.92 46.87
N ASP A 280 65.58 10.03 47.16
CA ASP A 280 66.59 9.53 46.22
C ASP A 280 65.97 8.64 45.13
N ASP A 281 64.98 7.79 45.47
CA ASP A 281 64.30 6.91 44.50
C ASP A 281 63.41 7.68 43.52
N LEU A 282 62.97 8.89 43.90
CA LEU A 282 62.10 9.74 43.08
C LEU A 282 62.87 10.75 42.22
N LEU A 283 64.21 10.68 42.19
CA LEU A 283 65.06 11.66 41.49
C LEU A 283 64.76 13.12 41.89
N LEU A 284 64.30 13.33 43.13
CA LEU A 284 63.87 14.62 43.66
C LEU A 284 65.03 15.42 44.27
N ASN A 285 66.27 14.94 44.17
CA ASN A 285 67.40 15.60 44.78
C ASN A 285 67.75 16.90 44.03
N LEU A 286 67.17 18.01 44.50
CA LEU A 286 67.38 19.35 43.96
C LEU A 286 68.77 19.92 44.29
N GLN A 287 69.60 19.22 45.06
CA GLN A 287 70.91 19.73 45.53
C GLN A 287 72.06 19.49 44.54
N GLU A 288 71.91 18.59 43.56
CA GLU A 288 72.91 18.35 42.49
C GLU A 288 72.84 19.36 41.32
N PHE A 289 71.87 20.28 41.29
CA PHE A 289 71.69 21.24 40.19
C PHE A 289 72.66 22.44 40.24
N ASN A 290 73.96 22.19 40.45
CA ASN A 290 74.98 23.21 40.23
C ASN A 290 75.20 23.36 38.71
N LEU A 291 74.63 24.41 38.13
CA LEU A 291 74.90 24.84 36.77
C LEU A 291 76.36 25.32 36.70
N GLU A 292 77.28 24.45 36.28
CA GLU A 292 78.58 24.91 35.77
C GLU A 292 78.31 25.78 34.54
N ALA A 293 78.40 27.10 34.75
CA ALA A 293 78.44 28.07 33.68
C ALA A 293 79.66 27.75 32.81
N SER A 294 79.44 27.12 31.65
CA SER A 294 80.47 26.92 30.64
C SER A 294 81.06 28.28 30.26
N GLY A 295 82.27 28.54 30.76
CA GLY A 295 82.98 29.79 30.59
C GLY A 295 83.36 30.00 29.13
N LYS A 296 82.92 31.12 28.55
CA LYS A 296 83.57 31.73 27.40
C LYS A 296 84.48 32.84 27.92
N LYS A 297 85.75 32.53 28.12
CA LYS A 297 86.83 33.52 28.27
C LYS A 297 86.82 34.44 27.04
N ARG A 298 86.59 35.72 27.27
CA ARG A 298 87.26 36.83 26.59
C ARG A 298 88.02 37.60 27.65
#